data_AF-A0A3D4X0A4-F1
#
_entry.id   AF-A0A3D4X0A4-F1
#
_cell.length_a   1.000
_cell.length_b   1.000
_cell.length_c   1.000
_cell.angle_alpha   90.00
_cell.angle_beta   90.00
_cell.angle_gamma   90.00
#
_symmetry.space_group_name_H-M   'P 1'
#
loop_
_entity.id
_entity.type
_entity.pdbx_description
1 polymer ?
#
loop_
_entity_poly.entity_id
_entity_poly.type
_entity_poly.pdbx_seq_one_letter_code
_entity_poly.pdbx_strand_id
1 'polypeptide(L)'
;MWYPRSVYRVFHALQARRRGDRQWPRGFADRLTHPMPSWRAVQKLLFSGGMRPADLTDVKRIPVEQASELAALSAGESAVTWIGHATCVVRIGGVTVLTDPVWSRRIPGVPPRFTPPGLPLESLGHIDAVVISHNHFDHLDAPTIKRLPRETLMLVPAGLAWWFKRFGFRQVVELDWWESAAIGPVQAQFVPGHHWSRRTPFDGCQSLWGGWVLTSGEKATDQRRVYFAGDTAYGPYMSEIGERCPGIDVALLPVGAFLPRWFMKPLHMNPAEAVRACADLGAARMATIHWGTFALSAETPMAPIELARQAWAEAGRAPEDLWDLAVGETRLLPALLVDNSTGVAANSDAKTASPVELRQQRA
;
A
#
# COMPACT_ATOMS: atom_id res chain seq x y z
N MET A 1 27.17 -18.43 -5.24
CA MET A 1 27.55 -19.09 -3.99
C MET A 1 26.83 -18.36 -2.86
N TRP A 2 25.74 -18.93 -2.35
CA TRP A 2 24.89 -18.31 -1.30
C TRP A 2 25.43 -18.75 0.07
N TYR A 3 25.93 -17.82 0.87
CA TYR A 3 26.34 -18.09 2.26
C TYR A 3 25.14 -18.00 3.22
N PRO A 4 25.20 -18.66 4.39
CA PRO A 4 24.16 -18.56 5.42
C PRO A 4 23.95 -17.12 5.92
N ARG A 5 22.70 -16.76 6.26
CA ARG A 5 22.32 -15.42 6.79
C ARG A 5 23.19 -14.92 7.96
N SER A 6 23.79 -15.82 8.74
CA SER A 6 24.70 -15.50 9.85
C SER A 6 26.03 -14.88 9.41
N VAL A 7 26.55 -15.28 8.24
CA VAL A 7 27.82 -14.77 7.70
C VAL A 7 27.67 -13.32 7.23
N TYR A 8 26.52 -12.96 6.66
CA TYR A 8 26.23 -11.60 6.24
C TYR A 8 26.16 -10.62 7.44
N ARG A 9 25.57 -11.02 8.56
CA ARG A 9 25.45 -10.15 9.76
C ARG A 9 26.79 -9.60 10.27
N VAL A 10 27.85 -10.43 10.27
CA VAL A 10 29.19 -10.02 10.71
C VAL A 10 29.84 -9.05 9.72
N PHE A 11 29.66 -9.27 8.42
CA PHE A 11 30.17 -8.35 7.39
C PHE A 11 29.42 -7.01 7.32
N HIS A 12 28.11 -7.00 7.60
CA HIS A 12 27.32 -5.77 7.62
C HIS A 12 27.71 -4.83 8.76
N ALA A 13 28.05 -5.37 9.94
CA ALA A 13 28.49 -4.57 11.09
C ALA A 13 29.80 -3.80 10.81
N LEU A 14 30.72 -4.39 10.06
CA LEU A 14 32.00 -3.78 9.69
C LEU A 14 31.88 -2.75 8.54
N GLN A 15 30.74 -2.70 7.85
CA GLN A 15 30.55 -1.87 6.65
C GLN A 15 29.56 -0.71 6.82
N ALA A 16 28.84 -0.64 7.94
CA ALA A 16 27.82 0.37 8.19
C ALA A 16 28.32 1.81 7.93
N ARG A 17 27.49 2.64 7.29
CA ARG A 17 27.74 4.09 7.16
C ARG A 17 26.80 4.80 8.13
N ARG A 18 27.30 5.78 8.88
CA ARG A 18 26.43 6.72 9.61
C ARG A 18 25.65 7.55 8.59
N ARG A 19 24.33 7.32 8.51
CA ARG A 19 23.37 8.14 7.76
C ARG A 19 22.38 8.73 8.76
N GLY A 20 22.81 9.73 9.54
CA GLY A 20 22.06 10.26 10.69
C GLY A 20 22.35 9.51 11.99
N ASP A 21 21.39 9.52 12.91
CA ASP A 21 21.53 8.95 14.26
C ASP A 21 21.50 7.41 14.28
N ARG A 22 20.95 6.78 13.23
CA ARG A 22 20.92 5.32 13.05
C ARG A 22 22.02 4.85 12.10
N GLN A 23 22.53 3.65 12.35
CA GLN A 23 23.54 3.01 11.50
C GLN A 23 22.87 1.99 10.58
N TRP A 24 22.90 2.26 9.27
CA TRP A 24 22.40 1.35 8.25
C TRP A 24 23.56 0.61 7.57
N PRO A 25 23.34 -0.61 7.03
CA PRO A 25 24.32 -1.24 6.14
C PRO A 25 24.58 -0.36 4.91
N ARG A 26 25.67 -0.62 4.16
CA ARG A 26 25.98 0.15 2.93
C ARG A 26 24.90 0.07 1.87
N GLY A 27 24.16 -1.02 1.88
CA GLY A 27 23.00 -1.31 1.05
C GLY A 27 22.30 -2.55 1.58
N PHE A 28 21.22 -2.90 0.90
CA PHE A 28 20.24 -3.92 1.30
C PHE A 28 20.16 -5.06 0.28
N ALA A 29 21.20 -5.26 -0.53
CA ALA A 29 21.24 -6.29 -1.56
C ALA A 29 21.11 -7.72 -0.98
N ASP A 30 21.45 -7.91 0.30
CA ASP A 30 21.24 -9.14 1.06
C ASP A 30 19.76 -9.51 1.24
N ARG A 31 18.86 -8.56 0.98
CA ARG A 31 17.41 -8.70 1.11
C ARG A 31 16.67 -8.97 -0.19
N LEU A 32 17.39 -8.98 -1.30
CA LEU A 32 16.83 -9.40 -2.59
C LEU A 32 16.34 -10.84 -2.49
N THR A 33 15.08 -11.07 -2.83
CA THR A 33 14.53 -12.43 -2.94
C THR A 33 14.78 -13.06 -4.30
N HIS A 34 15.22 -12.26 -5.27
CA HIS A 34 15.68 -12.71 -6.57
C HIS A 34 16.87 -11.84 -7.03
N PRO A 35 17.86 -12.40 -7.74
CA PRO A 35 18.91 -11.58 -8.34
C PRO A 35 18.34 -10.46 -9.22
N MET A 36 19.00 -9.30 -9.17
CA MET A 36 18.73 -8.20 -10.09
C MET A 36 18.78 -8.66 -11.55
N PRO A 37 17.98 -8.06 -12.46
CA PRO A 37 18.02 -8.41 -13.86
C PRO A 37 19.44 -8.35 -14.43
N SER A 38 19.92 -9.47 -14.97
CA SER A 38 21.24 -9.54 -15.59
C SER A 38 21.29 -8.72 -16.89
N TRP A 39 22.47 -8.27 -17.30
CA TRP A 39 22.66 -7.60 -18.59
C TRP A 39 22.12 -8.44 -19.76
N ARG A 40 22.29 -9.77 -19.72
CA ARG A 40 21.74 -10.68 -20.74
C ARG A 40 20.20 -10.65 -20.77
N ALA A 41 19.55 -10.58 -19.61
CA ALA A 41 18.10 -10.48 -19.52
C ALA A 41 17.60 -9.12 -20.06
N VAL A 42 18.28 -8.03 -19.71
CA VAL A 42 17.98 -6.68 -20.24
C VAL A 42 18.17 -6.64 -21.76
N GLN A 43 19.25 -7.22 -22.27
CA GLN A 43 19.51 -7.32 -23.70
C GLN A 43 18.41 -8.12 -24.41
N LYS A 44 18.03 -9.29 -23.88
CA LYS A 44 16.92 -10.10 -24.41
C LYS A 44 15.61 -9.32 -24.45
N LEU A 45 15.31 -8.54 -23.41
CA LEU A 45 14.11 -7.70 -23.34
C LEU A 45 14.08 -6.68 -24.46
N LEU A 46 15.19 -5.96 -24.68
CA LEU A 46 15.31 -4.98 -25.77
C LEU A 46 15.11 -5.62 -27.14
N PHE A 47 15.67 -6.80 -27.40
CA PHE A 47 15.51 -7.52 -28.67
C PHE A 47 14.13 -8.16 -28.85
N SER A 48 13.34 -8.29 -27.79
CA SER A 48 12.00 -8.90 -27.82
C SER A 48 10.86 -7.88 -27.85
N GLY A 49 11.14 -6.62 -28.24
CA GLY A 49 10.14 -5.54 -28.33
C GLY A 49 10.06 -4.64 -27.09
N GLY A 50 10.84 -4.91 -26.05
CA GLY A 50 10.96 -4.06 -24.86
C GLY A 50 9.78 -4.16 -23.89
N MET A 51 9.60 -3.10 -23.10
CA MET A 51 8.54 -2.95 -22.08
C MET A 51 7.40 -2.04 -22.54
N ARG A 52 7.21 -1.88 -23.85
CA ARG A 52 6.18 -0.99 -24.39
C ARG A 52 4.93 -1.81 -24.75
N PRO A 53 3.73 -1.35 -24.38
CA PRO A 53 2.50 -1.93 -24.88
C PRO A 53 2.48 -1.89 -26.41
N ALA A 54 2.06 -2.97 -27.04
CA ALA A 54 1.88 -3.02 -28.49
C ALA A 54 0.65 -2.21 -28.95
N ASP A 55 -0.34 -2.07 -28.07
CA ASP A 55 -1.61 -1.38 -28.31
C ASP A 55 -1.95 -0.46 -27.13
N LEU A 56 -2.38 0.77 -27.45
CA LEU A 56 -2.81 1.81 -26.51
C LEU A 56 -4.23 2.32 -26.81
N THR A 57 -4.97 1.65 -27.70
CA THR A 57 -6.31 2.07 -28.12
C THR A 57 -7.34 2.01 -26.99
N ASP A 58 -7.08 1.21 -25.96
CA ASP A 58 -7.90 1.04 -24.77
C ASP A 58 -7.62 2.07 -23.67
N VAL A 59 -6.64 2.97 -23.82
CA VAL A 59 -6.39 4.08 -22.87
C VAL A 59 -7.66 4.90 -22.59
N LYS A 60 -8.48 5.14 -23.62
CA LYS A 60 -9.75 5.88 -23.51
C LYS A 60 -10.82 5.20 -22.65
N ARG A 61 -10.61 3.92 -22.30
CA ARG A 61 -11.52 3.12 -21.45
C ARG A 61 -11.14 3.18 -19.98
N ILE A 62 -9.98 3.74 -19.64
CA ILE A 62 -9.54 3.88 -18.24
C ILE A 62 -10.50 4.87 -17.57
N PRO A 63 -11.22 4.46 -16.51
CA PRO A 63 -12.18 5.32 -15.85
C PRO A 63 -11.45 6.44 -15.08
N VAL A 64 -11.91 7.67 -15.25
CA VAL A 64 -11.40 8.87 -14.56
C VAL A 64 -12.59 9.65 -14.03
N GLU A 65 -12.61 9.87 -12.73
CA GLU A 65 -13.53 10.75 -12.03
C GLU A 65 -12.80 12.03 -11.64
N GLN A 66 -13.07 13.13 -12.34
CA GLN A 66 -12.45 14.41 -12.04
C GLN A 66 -13.19 15.08 -10.88
N ALA A 67 -12.82 14.71 -9.66
CA ALA A 67 -13.26 15.41 -8.46
C ALA A 67 -12.43 16.69 -8.28
N SER A 68 -13.08 17.80 -7.91
CA SER A 68 -12.39 19.04 -7.57
C SER A 68 -11.77 19.00 -6.18
N GLU A 69 -12.38 18.25 -5.26
CA GLU A 69 -12.04 18.17 -3.84
C GLU A 69 -12.20 16.74 -3.33
N LEU A 70 -11.51 16.41 -2.24
CA LEU A 70 -11.71 15.13 -1.55
C LEU A 70 -13.13 15.06 -0.98
N ALA A 71 -13.77 13.90 -1.07
CA ALA A 71 -15.07 13.68 -0.45
C ALA A 71 -15.03 14.02 1.05
N ALA A 72 -16.01 14.74 1.58
CA ALA A 72 -16.09 15.01 3.01
C ALA A 72 -16.22 13.68 3.79
N LEU A 73 -15.58 13.61 4.96
CA LEU A 73 -15.69 12.47 5.89
C LEU A 73 -16.29 12.94 7.21
N SER A 74 -17.19 12.12 7.75
CA SER A 74 -17.68 12.24 9.11
C SER A 74 -16.61 11.76 10.10
N ALA A 75 -16.74 12.17 11.37
CA ALA A 75 -15.82 11.74 12.41
C ALA A 75 -15.79 10.19 12.52
N GLY A 76 -14.58 9.63 12.48
CA GLY A 76 -14.36 8.18 12.56
C GLY A 76 -14.47 7.43 11.23
N GLU A 77 -14.91 8.08 10.15
CA GLU A 77 -14.87 7.46 8.83
C GLU A 77 -13.43 7.38 8.31
N SER A 78 -13.19 6.34 7.50
CA SER A 78 -11.91 6.14 6.81
C SER A 78 -12.19 5.91 5.34
N ALA A 79 -11.31 6.39 4.47
CA ALA A 79 -11.51 6.29 3.03
C ALA A 79 -10.18 6.18 2.28
N VAL A 80 -10.27 5.61 1.09
CA VAL A 80 -9.18 5.56 0.12
C VAL A 80 -9.62 6.27 -1.14
N THR A 81 -8.83 7.23 -1.59
CA THR A 81 -8.99 7.89 -2.90
C THR A 81 -7.83 7.49 -3.79
N TRP A 82 -8.10 6.95 -4.99
CA TRP A 82 -7.03 6.57 -5.91
C TRP A 82 -6.69 7.74 -6.84
N ILE A 83 -5.49 8.31 -6.71
CA ILE A 83 -5.04 9.45 -7.54
C ILE A 83 -4.48 8.98 -8.89
N GLY A 84 -4.12 7.71 -8.98
CA GLY A 84 -3.48 7.09 -10.14
C GLY A 84 -2.13 6.47 -9.78
N HIS A 85 -1.75 5.45 -10.52
CA HIS A 85 -0.55 4.64 -10.29
C HIS A 85 -0.56 4.01 -8.88
N ALA A 86 0.52 4.12 -8.11
CA ALA A 86 0.58 3.73 -6.69
C ALA A 86 0.20 4.86 -5.72
N THR A 87 -0.26 6.01 -6.23
CA THR A 87 -0.64 7.14 -5.40
C THR A 87 -2.07 7.01 -4.93
N CYS A 88 -2.23 6.88 -3.61
CA CYS A 88 -3.49 6.90 -2.90
C CYS A 88 -3.47 7.98 -1.81
N VAL A 89 -4.62 8.61 -1.60
CA VAL A 89 -4.89 9.37 -0.38
C VAL A 89 -5.61 8.42 0.57
N VAL A 90 -4.97 8.07 1.67
CA VAL A 90 -5.56 7.23 2.71
C VAL A 90 -5.91 8.12 3.89
N ARG A 91 -7.21 8.27 4.15
CA ARG A 91 -7.72 8.95 5.34
C ARG A 91 -8.16 7.90 6.33
N ILE A 92 -7.49 7.83 7.48
CA ILE A 92 -7.69 6.80 8.50
C ILE A 92 -7.35 7.37 9.86
N GLY A 93 -8.16 7.07 10.89
CA GLY A 93 -7.91 7.58 12.24
C GLY A 93 -7.85 9.11 12.34
N GLY A 94 -8.52 9.84 11.43
CA GLY A 94 -8.52 11.30 11.38
C GLY A 94 -7.27 11.95 10.75
N VAL A 95 -6.30 11.17 10.26
CA VAL A 95 -5.13 11.69 9.54
C VAL A 95 -5.22 11.41 8.04
N THR A 96 -4.54 12.22 7.25
CA THR A 96 -4.41 12.10 5.80
C THR A 96 -2.99 11.67 5.42
N VAL A 97 -2.85 10.47 4.86
CA VAL A 97 -1.58 9.88 4.44
C VAL A 97 -1.53 9.76 2.91
N LEU A 98 -0.44 10.23 2.31
CA LEU A 98 -0.15 9.99 0.89
C LEU A 98 0.79 8.80 0.70
N THR A 99 0.42 7.88 -0.17
CA THR A 99 1.30 6.80 -0.62
C THR A 99 2.01 7.21 -1.91
N ASP A 100 3.32 7.03 -2.01
CA ASP A 100 4.12 7.16 -3.25
C ASP A 100 3.64 8.27 -4.21
N PRO A 101 3.70 9.55 -3.81
CA PRO A 101 2.96 10.61 -4.49
C PRO A 101 3.60 10.99 -5.83
N VAL A 102 2.85 10.82 -6.92
CA VAL A 102 3.28 11.15 -8.30
C VAL A 102 2.20 11.94 -9.07
N TRP A 103 2.39 13.25 -9.12
CA TRP A 103 1.57 14.17 -9.94
C TRP A 103 2.22 14.51 -11.29
N SER A 104 3.48 14.15 -11.50
CA SER A 104 4.19 14.50 -12.73
C SER A 104 3.53 13.91 -13.98
N ARG A 105 3.48 14.71 -15.04
CA ARG A 105 3.01 14.26 -16.36
C ARG A 105 3.91 13.18 -16.97
N ARG A 106 5.20 13.21 -16.64
CA ARG A 106 6.23 12.30 -17.15
C ARG A 106 7.16 11.90 -16.01
N ILE A 107 7.64 10.66 -16.07
CA ILE A 107 8.77 10.18 -15.29
C ILE A 107 9.94 9.89 -16.23
N PRO A 108 11.21 9.96 -15.78
CA PRO A 108 12.36 9.72 -16.63
C PRO A 108 12.30 8.38 -17.36
N GLY A 109 12.48 8.39 -18.68
CA GLY A 109 12.54 7.18 -19.50
C GLY A 109 11.19 6.59 -19.93
N VAL A 110 10.07 7.18 -19.52
CA VAL A 110 8.72 6.67 -19.82
C VAL A 110 7.90 7.73 -20.57
N PRO A 111 7.01 7.33 -21.50
CA PRO A 111 6.06 8.25 -22.13
C PRO A 111 5.19 9.03 -21.10
N PRO A 112 4.49 10.10 -21.53
CA PRO A 112 3.53 10.79 -20.68
C PRO A 112 2.49 9.83 -20.07
N ARG A 113 2.01 10.14 -18.86
CA ARG A 113 0.90 9.40 -18.25
C ARG A 113 -0.35 9.40 -19.13
N PHE A 114 -1.10 8.30 -19.10
CA PHE A 114 -2.34 8.06 -19.83
C PHE A 114 -3.50 8.92 -19.33
N THR A 115 -3.68 8.93 -18.01
CA THR A 115 -4.74 9.66 -17.30
C THR A 115 -4.14 10.84 -16.54
N PRO A 116 -4.86 11.95 -16.30
CA PRO A 116 -4.41 12.96 -15.34
C PRO A 116 -4.41 12.40 -13.91
N PRO A 117 -3.75 13.05 -12.93
CA PRO A 117 -4.01 12.78 -11.51
C PRO A 117 -5.50 12.96 -11.21
N GLY A 118 -6.07 12.09 -10.37
CA GLY A 118 -7.50 12.14 -10.02
C GLY A 118 -7.94 13.44 -9.37
N LEU A 119 -7.05 14.07 -8.61
CA LEU A 119 -7.24 15.40 -8.02
C LEU A 119 -5.96 16.24 -8.15
N PRO A 120 -6.05 17.58 -8.19
CA PRO A 120 -4.91 18.46 -7.94
C PRO A 120 -4.25 18.18 -6.58
N LEU A 121 -2.94 18.42 -6.47
CA LEU A 121 -2.24 18.20 -5.19
C LEU A 121 -2.71 19.22 -4.14
N GLU A 122 -3.01 20.43 -4.59
CA GLU A 122 -3.45 21.55 -3.77
C GLU A 122 -4.84 21.35 -3.17
N SER A 123 -5.70 20.52 -3.78
CA SER A 123 -7.06 20.27 -3.30
C SER A 123 -7.14 19.20 -2.21
N LEU A 124 -6.02 18.58 -1.85
CA LEU A 124 -5.98 17.56 -0.80
C LEU A 124 -6.03 18.15 0.62
N GLY A 125 -5.78 19.45 0.76
CA GLY A 125 -5.72 20.10 2.07
C GLY A 125 -4.46 19.70 2.86
N HIS A 126 -4.62 19.48 4.17
CA HIS A 126 -3.52 19.09 5.04
C HIS A 126 -3.11 17.63 4.82
N ILE A 127 -1.81 17.38 4.68
CA ILE A 127 -1.22 16.04 4.57
C ILE A 127 -0.37 15.82 5.81
N ASP A 128 -0.82 14.94 6.70
CA ASP A 128 -0.13 14.62 7.94
C ASP A 128 1.19 13.89 7.68
N ALA A 129 1.18 12.94 6.73
CA ALA A 129 2.36 12.18 6.37
C ALA A 129 2.39 11.71 4.92
N VAL A 130 3.60 11.44 4.43
CA VAL A 130 3.85 10.68 3.21
C VAL A 130 4.56 9.40 3.57
N VAL A 131 4.08 8.27 3.04
CA VAL A 131 4.77 6.98 3.12
C VAL A 131 5.36 6.64 1.76
N ILE A 132 6.62 6.21 1.75
CA ILE A 132 7.36 5.85 0.54
C ILE A 132 7.67 4.36 0.56
N SER A 133 7.25 3.61 -0.46
CA SER A 133 7.52 2.17 -0.56
C SER A 133 8.98 1.90 -0.94
N HIS A 134 9.49 2.60 -1.96
CA HIS A 134 10.84 2.48 -2.50
C HIS A 134 11.21 3.68 -3.37
N ASN A 135 12.43 3.69 -3.92
CA ASN A 135 12.98 4.89 -4.54
C ASN A 135 12.85 4.97 -6.07
N HIS A 136 12.09 4.10 -6.75
CA HIS A 136 11.94 4.22 -8.22
C HIS A 136 11.23 5.53 -8.62
N PHE A 137 11.42 5.96 -9.86
CA PHE A 137 10.94 7.27 -10.32
C PHE A 137 9.41 7.41 -10.34
N ASP A 138 8.70 6.31 -10.54
CA ASP A 138 7.25 6.21 -10.52
C ASP A 138 6.64 6.06 -9.12
N HIS A 139 7.47 5.97 -8.07
CA HIS A 139 7.03 5.94 -6.67
C HIS A 139 7.61 7.11 -5.84
N LEU A 140 8.73 7.65 -6.29
CA LEU A 140 9.41 8.80 -5.69
C LEU A 140 9.63 9.89 -6.73
N ASP A 141 8.60 10.71 -6.93
CA ASP A 141 8.58 11.78 -7.90
C ASP A 141 9.11 13.11 -7.33
N ALA A 142 10.31 13.50 -7.72
CA ALA A 142 10.98 14.68 -7.17
C ALA A 142 10.19 16.00 -7.38
N PRO A 143 9.59 16.28 -8.56
CA PRO A 143 8.70 17.43 -8.73
C PRO A 143 7.53 17.46 -7.76
N THR A 144 6.86 16.33 -7.52
CA THR A 144 5.75 16.24 -6.57
C THR A 144 6.23 16.47 -5.14
N ILE A 145 7.27 15.75 -4.69
CA ILE A 145 7.79 15.89 -3.33
C ILE A 145 8.24 17.34 -3.05
N LYS A 146 8.85 18.02 -4.03
CA LYS A 146 9.25 19.43 -3.86
C LYS A 146 8.09 20.39 -3.65
N ARG A 147 6.85 20.04 -4.00
CA ARG A 147 5.66 20.88 -3.78
C ARG A 147 5.07 20.74 -2.38
N LEU A 148 5.46 19.72 -1.63
CA LEU A 148 4.97 19.49 -0.26
C LEU A 148 5.63 20.44 0.76
N PRO A 149 4.92 20.80 1.85
CA PRO A 149 5.51 21.50 2.99
C PRO A 149 6.72 20.77 3.57
N ARG A 150 7.72 21.49 4.09
CA ARG A 150 8.97 20.89 4.61
C ARG A 150 8.81 20.27 6.00
N GLU A 151 7.72 20.61 6.65
CA GLU A 151 7.27 20.12 7.94
C GLU A 151 6.48 18.82 7.83
N THR A 152 6.01 18.43 6.63
CA THR A 152 5.33 17.16 6.40
C THR A 152 6.19 15.98 6.83
N LEU A 153 5.61 15.05 7.58
CA LEU A 153 6.29 13.85 8.04
C LEU A 153 6.53 12.90 6.87
N MET A 154 7.79 12.60 6.60
CA MET A 154 8.21 11.65 5.57
C MET A 154 8.61 10.34 6.22
N LEU A 155 7.80 9.30 6.07
CA LEU A 155 8.13 7.94 6.48
C LEU A 155 8.70 7.18 5.27
N VAL A 156 9.95 6.73 5.39
CA VAL A 156 10.72 6.26 4.24
C VAL A 156 11.50 4.99 4.55
N PRO A 157 11.85 4.18 3.53
CA PRO A 157 12.66 3.00 3.73
C PRO A 157 14.06 3.37 4.22
N ALA A 158 14.65 2.50 5.04
CA ALA A 158 16.01 2.63 5.53
C ALA A 158 17.01 2.99 4.41
N GLY A 159 17.90 3.96 4.67
CA GLY A 159 18.89 4.45 3.73
C GLY A 159 18.42 5.53 2.75
N LEU A 160 17.14 5.97 2.78
CA LEU A 160 16.58 6.99 1.89
C LEU A 160 16.45 8.40 2.50
N ALA A 161 16.58 8.61 3.81
CA ALA A 161 16.33 9.91 4.45
C ALA A 161 17.20 11.04 3.89
N TRP A 162 18.45 10.73 3.54
CA TRP A 162 19.38 11.73 3.00
C TRP A 162 18.79 12.46 1.78
N TRP A 163 18.00 11.75 0.97
CA TRP A 163 17.39 12.29 -0.24
C TRP A 163 16.36 13.37 0.11
N PHE A 164 15.53 13.14 1.13
CA PHE A 164 14.53 14.09 1.62
C PHE A 164 15.17 15.26 2.37
N LYS A 165 16.16 14.97 3.23
CA LYS A 165 16.92 16.01 3.94
C LYS A 165 17.61 16.98 2.97
N ARG A 166 18.11 16.49 1.82
CA ARG A 166 18.65 17.34 0.75
C ARG A 166 17.64 18.31 0.15
N PHE A 167 16.34 17.99 0.20
CA PHE A 167 15.25 18.87 -0.22
C PHE A 167 14.66 19.70 0.93
N GLY A 168 15.30 19.68 2.11
CA GLY A 168 14.94 20.55 3.24
C GLY A 168 13.84 20.00 4.15
N PHE A 169 13.41 18.74 3.98
CA PHE A 169 12.45 18.13 4.90
C PHE A 169 13.05 17.94 6.28
N ARG A 170 12.32 18.39 7.30
CA ARG A 170 12.77 18.37 8.70
C ARG A 170 12.35 17.12 9.44
N GLN A 171 11.20 16.55 9.08
CA GLN A 171 10.63 15.36 9.69
C GLN A 171 10.79 14.18 8.73
N VAL A 172 11.86 13.40 8.88
CA VAL A 172 12.12 12.24 8.04
C VAL A 172 12.49 11.05 8.92
N VAL A 173 11.67 10.01 8.89
CA VAL A 173 11.85 8.78 9.67
C VAL A 173 12.18 7.64 8.72
N GLU A 174 13.37 7.06 8.89
CA GLU A 174 13.79 5.85 8.20
C GLU A 174 13.45 4.62 9.01
N LEU A 175 12.74 3.68 8.37
CA LEU A 175 12.32 2.43 8.99
C LEU A 175 12.91 1.23 8.26
N ASP A 176 13.35 0.27 9.06
CA ASP A 176 13.60 -1.09 8.63
C ASP A 176 12.27 -1.89 8.59
N TRP A 177 12.28 -3.06 7.96
CA TRP A 177 11.14 -3.97 7.99
C TRP A 177 10.76 -4.32 9.43
N TRP A 178 9.46 -4.34 9.67
CA TRP A 178 8.78 -4.57 10.95
C TRP A 178 8.95 -3.45 11.98
N GLU A 179 9.61 -2.35 11.62
CA GLU A 179 9.64 -1.16 12.47
C GLU A 179 8.44 -0.26 12.20
N SER A 180 8.05 0.49 13.23
CA SER A 180 6.87 1.34 13.18
C SER A 180 7.19 2.78 13.61
N ALA A 181 6.41 3.72 13.08
CA ALA A 181 6.37 5.11 13.53
C ALA A 181 4.91 5.56 13.70
N ALA A 182 4.70 6.59 14.52
CA ALA A 182 3.38 7.17 14.71
C ALA A 182 3.13 8.35 13.75
N ILE A 183 1.91 8.46 13.26
CA ILE A 183 1.32 9.59 12.55
C ILE A 183 0.10 10.02 13.36
N GLY A 184 0.31 10.85 14.38
CA GLY A 184 -0.74 11.12 15.38
C GLY A 184 -1.26 9.82 16.01
N PRO A 185 -2.57 9.51 15.93
CA PRO A 185 -3.16 8.28 16.48
C PRO A 185 -2.96 7.04 15.60
N VAL A 186 -2.33 7.17 14.43
CA VAL A 186 -2.13 6.07 13.48
C VAL A 186 -0.71 5.51 13.59
N GLN A 187 -0.59 4.20 13.75
CA GLN A 187 0.68 3.51 13.65
C GLN A 187 0.95 3.11 12.19
N ALA A 188 2.08 3.53 11.65
CA ALA A 188 2.57 3.12 10.35
C ALA A 188 3.74 2.14 10.53
N GLN A 189 3.54 0.88 10.13
CA GLN A 189 4.57 -0.16 10.16
C GLN A 189 5.12 -0.39 8.75
N PHE A 190 6.44 -0.36 8.59
CA PHE A 190 7.09 -0.69 7.33
C PHE A 190 7.26 -2.21 7.21
N VAL A 191 6.77 -2.83 6.14
CA VAL A 191 6.71 -4.28 5.98
C VAL A 191 7.48 -4.74 4.73
N PRO A 192 7.99 -5.98 4.69
CA PRO A 192 8.79 -6.46 3.57
C PRO A 192 8.01 -6.59 2.26
N GLY A 193 8.75 -6.52 1.15
CA GLY A 193 8.25 -6.77 -0.20
C GLY A 193 9.28 -7.47 -1.07
N HIS A 194 8.82 -8.13 -2.13
CA HIS A 194 9.65 -8.80 -3.13
C HIS A 194 9.98 -7.83 -4.26
N HIS A 195 10.90 -6.90 -4.02
CA HIS A 195 11.33 -5.90 -4.99
C HIS A 195 12.79 -5.47 -4.79
N TRP A 196 13.13 -4.25 -5.22
CA TRP A 196 14.45 -3.66 -5.18
C TRP A 196 14.36 -2.13 -5.24
N SER A 197 15.51 -1.45 -5.20
CA SER A 197 15.61 0.00 -5.30
C SER A 197 16.76 0.43 -6.22
N ARG A 198 16.57 1.49 -7.01
CA ARG A 198 17.59 2.16 -7.84
C ARG A 198 17.06 3.44 -8.48
N ARG A 199 17.88 4.48 -8.54
CA ARG A 199 17.61 5.71 -9.34
C ARG A 199 18.73 6.06 -10.31
N THR A 200 19.93 5.57 -10.06
CA THR A 200 21.12 5.85 -10.86
C THR A 200 21.82 4.53 -11.22
N PRO A 201 22.77 4.55 -12.16
CA PRO A 201 23.51 3.33 -12.49
C PRO A 201 24.24 2.69 -11.29
N PHE A 202 24.51 3.43 -10.22
CA PHE A 202 25.42 3.04 -9.13
C PHE A 202 24.75 2.92 -7.74
N ASP A 203 23.43 3.10 -7.62
CA ASP A 203 22.73 3.12 -6.33
C ASP A 203 21.77 1.94 -6.10
N GLY A 204 21.94 0.86 -6.87
CA GLY A 204 21.16 -0.36 -6.71
C GLY A 204 21.19 -0.86 -5.26
N CYS A 205 20.01 -1.03 -4.67
CA CYS A 205 19.80 -1.49 -3.29
C CYS A 205 20.50 -0.61 -2.22
N GLN A 206 20.82 0.65 -2.49
CA GLN A 206 21.40 1.55 -1.46
C GLN A 206 20.37 2.12 -0.48
N SER A 207 19.08 1.97 -0.78
CA SER A 207 17.97 2.12 0.16
C SER A 207 17.13 0.85 0.16
N LEU A 208 16.36 0.65 1.22
CA LEU A 208 15.42 -0.44 1.33
C LEU A 208 14.17 -0.20 0.46
N TRP A 209 13.28 -1.20 0.40
CA TRP A 209 12.00 -1.22 -0.30
C TRP A 209 10.99 -2.04 0.51
N GLY A 210 9.69 -1.85 0.31
CA GLY A 210 8.66 -2.60 1.05
C GLY A 210 7.28 -1.96 0.92
N GLY A 211 6.37 -2.34 1.82
CA GLY A 211 5.03 -1.78 1.93
C GLY A 211 4.79 -1.14 3.30
N TRP A 212 3.57 -0.68 3.54
CA TRP A 212 3.14 -0.03 4.78
C TRP A 212 1.82 -0.59 5.29
N VAL A 213 1.76 -0.94 6.56
CA VAL A 213 0.48 -1.19 7.25
C VAL A 213 0.16 0.03 8.12
N LEU A 214 -0.93 0.71 7.79
CA LEU A 214 -1.46 1.85 8.53
C LEU A 214 -2.57 1.35 9.45
N THR A 215 -2.39 1.57 10.75
CA THR A 215 -3.27 1.03 11.79
C THR A 215 -3.81 2.17 12.64
N SER A 216 -5.13 2.36 12.68
CA SER A 216 -5.80 3.26 13.65
C SER A 216 -6.60 2.46 14.67
N GLY A 217 -6.90 3.07 15.81
CA GLY A 217 -7.63 2.42 16.90
C GLY A 217 -6.68 1.70 17.87
N GLU A 218 -6.95 1.83 19.16
CA GLU A 218 -6.11 1.25 20.22
C GLU A 218 -6.61 -0.14 20.63
N LYS A 219 -7.91 -0.41 20.49
CA LYS A 219 -8.52 -1.66 20.89
C LYS A 219 -8.70 -2.53 19.66
N ALA A 220 -8.54 -3.85 19.83
CA ALA A 220 -8.75 -4.78 18.73
C ALA A 220 -10.14 -4.65 18.06
N THR A 221 -11.14 -4.20 18.83
CA THR A 221 -12.54 -4.02 18.38
C THR A 221 -12.78 -2.73 17.59
N ASP A 222 -11.92 -1.71 17.72
CA ASP A 222 -12.02 -0.43 17.00
C ASP A 222 -10.93 -0.25 15.94
N GLN A 223 -10.10 -1.28 15.76
CA GLN A 223 -8.91 -1.21 14.93
C GLN A 223 -9.27 -1.22 13.44
N ARG A 224 -8.64 -0.32 12.70
CA ARG A 224 -8.65 -0.32 11.24
C ARG A 224 -7.25 -0.50 10.70
N ARG A 225 -7.12 -1.27 9.62
CA ARG A 225 -5.86 -1.52 8.95
C ARG A 225 -5.99 -1.34 7.44
N VAL A 226 -5.15 -0.46 6.90
CA VAL A 226 -4.93 -0.34 5.44
C VAL A 226 -3.52 -0.82 5.14
N TYR A 227 -3.40 -1.81 4.25
CA TYR A 227 -2.10 -2.24 3.74
C TYR A 227 -1.82 -1.62 2.38
N PHE A 228 -0.70 -0.92 2.25
CA PHE A 228 -0.18 -0.43 0.99
C PHE A 228 1.05 -1.25 0.59
N ALA A 229 0.96 -2.03 -0.50
CA ALA A 229 2.05 -2.95 -0.87
C ALA A 229 3.26 -2.27 -1.51
N GLY A 230 3.10 -1.08 -2.09
CA GLY A 230 4.07 -0.56 -3.05
C GLY A 230 4.19 -1.50 -4.26
N ASP A 231 5.41 -1.67 -4.75
CA ASP A 231 5.73 -2.70 -5.74
C ASP A 231 6.25 -3.95 -5.06
N THR A 232 5.70 -5.10 -5.45
CA THR A 232 6.16 -6.40 -4.98
C THR A 232 5.77 -7.49 -5.97
N ALA A 233 6.60 -8.51 -6.09
CA ALA A 233 6.18 -9.81 -6.59
C ALA A 233 5.40 -10.60 -5.54
N TYR A 234 4.71 -11.66 -5.99
CA TYR A 234 4.06 -12.61 -5.10
C TYR A 234 5.09 -13.51 -4.40
N GLY A 235 4.85 -13.78 -3.11
CA GLY A 235 5.72 -14.62 -2.31
C GLY A 235 5.33 -14.64 -0.83
N PRO A 236 6.16 -15.29 0.02
CA PRO A 236 5.81 -15.63 1.40
C PRO A 236 5.54 -14.44 2.32
N TYR A 237 5.98 -13.22 1.96
CA TYR A 237 5.71 -12.05 2.79
C TYR A 237 4.22 -11.73 2.90
N MET A 238 3.38 -12.16 1.94
CA MET A 238 1.94 -11.90 2.01
C MET A 238 1.30 -12.58 3.23
N SER A 239 1.57 -13.87 3.42
CA SER A 239 1.10 -14.61 4.61
C SER A 239 1.75 -14.11 5.89
N GLU A 240 3.06 -13.82 5.90
CA GLU A 240 3.74 -13.30 7.09
C GLU A 240 3.16 -11.95 7.55
N ILE A 241 2.82 -11.06 6.61
CA ILE A 241 2.16 -9.79 6.91
C ILE A 241 0.76 -10.04 7.48
N GLY A 242 -0.03 -10.94 6.89
CA GLY A 242 -1.36 -11.29 7.40
C GLY A 242 -1.35 -11.88 8.81
N GLU A 243 -0.35 -12.71 9.12
CA GLU A 243 -0.15 -13.29 10.46
C GLU A 243 0.23 -12.25 11.51
N ARG A 244 1.11 -11.29 11.16
CA ARG A 244 1.57 -10.24 12.09
C ARG A 244 0.59 -9.07 12.21
N CYS A 245 -0.19 -8.82 11.17
CA CYS A 245 -1.15 -7.71 11.06
C CYS A 245 -2.55 -8.24 10.68
N PRO A 246 -3.21 -9.05 11.52
CA PRO A 246 -4.49 -9.65 11.17
C PRO A 246 -5.59 -8.61 10.97
N GLY A 247 -6.65 -8.93 10.23
CA GLY A 247 -7.78 -8.02 10.06
C GLY A 247 -7.45 -6.77 9.24
N ILE A 248 -6.80 -6.95 8.09
CA ILE A 248 -6.61 -5.87 7.11
C ILE A 248 -7.96 -5.55 6.46
N ASP A 249 -8.48 -4.34 6.65
CA ASP A 249 -9.75 -3.92 6.06
C ASP A 249 -9.66 -3.80 4.53
N VAL A 250 -8.54 -3.28 4.03
CA VAL A 250 -8.27 -3.14 2.59
C VAL A 250 -6.77 -3.23 2.31
N ALA A 251 -6.43 -4.02 1.29
CA ALA A 251 -5.08 -4.10 0.73
C ALA A 251 -5.03 -3.36 -0.61
N LEU A 252 -4.16 -2.35 -0.73
CA LEU A 252 -3.83 -1.64 -1.96
C LEU A 252 -2.73 -2.43 -2.68
N LEU A 253 -3.10 -3.22 -3.70
CA LEU A 253 -2.22 -4.18 -4.36
C LEU A 253 -1.94 -3.81 -5.82
N PRO A 254 -0.66 -3.86 -6.26
CA PRO A 254 -0.31 -3.59 -7.64
C PRO A 254 -0.82 -4.69 -8.56
N VAL A 255 -1.45 -4.29 -9.67
CA VAL A 255 -1.96 -5.23 -10.69
C VAL A 255 -1.36 -5.00 -12.08
N GLY A 256 -0.61 -3.92 -12.28
CA GLY A 256 0.07 -3.59 -13.53
C GLY A 256 1.56 -3.94 -13.52
N ALA A 257 2.25 -3.57 -14.61
CA ALA A 257 3.67 -3.79 -14.82
C ALA A 257 4.09 -5.27 -14.76
N PHE A 258 3.29 -6.17 -15.33
CA PHE A 258 3.51 -7.61 -15.17
C PHE A 258 4.04 -8.31 -16.43
N LEU A 259 4.06 -7.68 -17.62
CA LEU A 259 4.59 -8.28 -18.84
C LEU A 259 5.95 -7.71 -19.29
N PRO A 260 6.83 -8.56 -19.86
CA PRO A 260 6.64 -10.00 -20.08
C PRO A 260 6.92 -10.81 -18.79
N ARG A 261 6.10 -11.85 -18.53
CA ARG A 261 6.18 -12.62 -17.26
C ARG A 261 7.56 -13.20 -16.98
N TRP A 262 8.29 -13.67 -17.99
CA TRP A 262 9.63 -14.24 -17.77
C TRP A 262 10.63 -13.23 -17.18
N PHE A 263 10.40 -11.92 -17.38
CA PHE A 263 11.24 -10.84 -16.87
C PHE A 263 10.64 -10.20 -15.61
N MET A 264 9.34 -9.91 -15.62
CA MET A 264 8.67 -9.14 -14.55
C MET A 264 8.25 -9.98 -13.35
N LYS A 265 8.05 -11.31 -13.49
CA LYS A 265 7.55 -12.17 -12.39
C LYS A 265 8.32 -12.05 -11.06
N PRO A 266 9.66 -11.92 -11.03
CA PRO A 266 10.39 -11.80 -9.77
C PRO A 266 10.24 -10.42 -9.09
N LEU A 267 9.66 -9.44 -9.78
CA LEU A 267 9.60 -8.03 -9.36
C LEU A 267 8.16 -7.54 -9.15
N HIS A 268 7.22 -8.04 -9.95
CA HIS A 268 5.81 -7.62 -9.93
C HIS A 268 4.86 -8.81 -9.98
N MET A 269 3.83 -8.73 -9.13
CA MET A 269 2.62 -9.54 -9.23
C MET A 269 1.94 -9.34 -10.59
N ASN A 270 1.30 -10.38 -11.10
CA ASN A 270 0.20 -10.20 -12.05
C ASN A 270 -1.15 -10.09 -11.31
N PRO A 271 -2.26 -9.75 -12.00
CA PRO A 271 -3.56 -9.59 -11.35
C PRO A 271 -4.05 -10.82 -10.56
N ALA A 272 -3.88 -12.04 -11.08
CA ALA A 272 -4.25 -13.27 -10.36
C ALA A 272 -3.38 -13.53 -9.12
N GLU A 273 -2.10 -13.15 -9.15
CA GLU A 273 -1.22 -13.15 -8.00
C GLU A 273 -1.61 -12.10 -6.95
N ALA A 274 -2.09 -10.92 -7.36
CA ALA A 274 -2.61 -9.91 -6.44
C ALA A 274 -3.88 -10.38 -5.73
N VAL A 275 -4.81 -11.02 -6.44
CA VAL A 275 -6.01 -11.63 -5.82
C VAL A 275 -5.62 -12.70 -4.79
N ARG A 276 -4.65 -13.56 -5.11
CA ARG A 276 -4.12 -14.54 -4.16
C ARG A 276 -3.43 -13.89 -2.97
N ALA A 277 -2.64 -12.85 -3.19
CA ALA A 277 -2.00 -12.10 -2.12
C ALA A 277 -3.03 -11.48 -1.17
N CYS A 278 -4.14 -10.96 -1.68
CA CYS A 278 -5.23 -10.44 -0.86
C CYS A 278 -5.79 -11.51 0.09
N ALA A 279 -5.97 -12.75 -0.39
CA ALA A 279 -6.39 -13.86 0.44
C ALA A 279 -5.32 -14.26 1.48
N ASP A 280 -4.06 -14.36 1.07
CA ASP A 280 -2.94 -14.73 1.96
C ASP A 280 -2.70 -13.69 3.07
N LEU A 281 -2.97 -12.41 2.78
CA LEU A 281 -2.95 -11.31 3.76
C LEU A 281 -4.11 -11.38 4.75
N GLY A 282 -5.16 -12.18 4.47
CA GLY A 282 -6.41 -12.14 5.21
C GLY A 282 -7.14 -10.80 5.06
N ALA A 283 -6.96 -10.09 3.94
CA ALA A 283 -7.56 -8.79 3.72
C ALA A 283 -9.03 -8.90 3.27
N ALA A 284 -9.91 -8.14 3.92
CA ALA A 284 -11.33 -8.14 3.60
C ALA A 284 -11.59 -7.63 2.17
N ARG A 285 -10.79 -6.67 1.71
CA ARG A 285 -10.95 -6.00 0.40
C ARG A 285 -9.63 -5.83 -0.32
N MET A 286 -9.70 -5.70 -1.64
CA MET A 286 -8.54 -5.38 -2.49
C MET A 286 -8.83 -4.12 -3.30
N ALA A 287 -8.00 -3.09 -3.14
CA ALA A 287 -7.97 -1.98 -4.08
C ALA A 287 -6.82 -2.15 -5.08
N THR A 288 -7.14 -2.02 -6.36
CA THR A 288 -6.15 -2.18 -7.43
C THR A 288 -5.36 -0.90 -7.63
N ILE A 289 -4.03 -0.99 -7.62
CA ILE A 289 -3.12 0.13 -7.90
C ILE A 289 -2.11 -0.24 -8.99
N HIS A 290 -1.21 0.69 -9.34
CA HIS A 290 -0.10 0.50 -10.29
C HIS A 290 -0.53 0.17 -11.74
N TRP A 291 -1.73 0.63 -12.15
CA TRP A 291 -2.22 0.45 -13.52
C TRP A 291 -2.84 1.74 -14.07
N GLY A 292 -3.18 1.74 -15.37
CA GLY A 292 -3.96 2.81 -16.00
C GLY A 292 -3.30 4.21 -15.99
N THR A 293 -2.00 4.31 -15.68
CA THR A 293 -1.32 5.60 -15.49
C THR A 293 -0.07 5.74 -16.34
N PHE A 294 0.91 4.84 -16.23
CA PHE A 294 2.14 4.90 -17.02
C PHE A 294 2.33 3.63 -17.85
N ALA A 295 2.94 3.76 -19.03
CA ALA A 295 3.34 2.64 -19.87
C ALA A 295 4.65 2.01 -19.35
N LEU A 296 4.57 1.22 -18.28
CA LEU A 296 5.74 0.63 -17.62
C LEU A 296 6.11 -0.75 -18.14
N SER A 297 5.18 -1.46 -18.78
CA SER A 297 5.42 -2.82 -19.24
C SER A 297 4.52 -3.18 -20.43
N ALA A 298 4.60 -4.42 -20.93
CA ALA A 298 4.11 -4.78 -22.26
C ALA A 298 2.60 -5.09 -22.34
N GLU A 299 1.86 -5.18 -21.22
CA GLU A 299 0.41 -5.36 -21.26
C GLU A 299 -0.33 -4.15 -21.85
N THR A 300 -1.53 -4.40 -22.40
CA THR A 300 -2.41 -3.31 -22.80
C THR A 300 -2.93 -2.57 -21.55
N PRO A 301 -3.17 -1.25 -21.63
CA PRO A 301 -3.61 -0.43 -20.51
C PRO A 301 -4.78 -0.97 -19.67
N MET A 302 -5.78 -1.64 -20.27
CA MET A 302 -6.93 -2.21 -19.55
C MET A 302 -6.73 -3.65 -19.04
N ALA A 303 -5.75 -4.39 -19.55
CA ALA A 303 -5.53 -5.77 -19.15
C ALA A 303 -5.35 -5.98 -17.63
N PRO A 304 -4.65 -5.10 -16.88
CA PRO A 304 -4.53 -5.23 -15.42
C PRO A 304 -5.88 -5.35 -14.71
N ILE A 305 -6.84 -4.47 -15.02
CA ILE A 305 -8.12 -4.42 -14.31
C ILE A 305 -9.09 -5.49 -14.79
N GLU A 306 -9.09 -5.81 -16.08
CA GLU A 306 -9.91 -6.88 -16.66
C GLU A 306 -9.53 -8.24 -16.07
N LEU A 307 -8.24 -8.53 -16.00
CA LEU A 307 -7.73 -9.77 -15.41
C LEU A 307 -7.89 -9.80 -13.89
N ALA A 308 -7.82 -8.66 -13.20
CA ALA A 308 -8.09 -8.58 -11.76
C ALA A 308 -9.55 -8.93 -11.46
N ARG A 309 -10.49 -8.35 -12.21
CA ARG A 309 -11.93 -8.65 -12.11
C ARG A 309 -12.22 -10.12 -12.40
N GLN A 310 -11.61 -10.68 -13.44
CA GLN A 310 -11.74 -12.11 -13.78
C GLN A 310 -11.23 -12.99 -12.62
N ALA A 311 -9.99 -12.77 -12.16
CA ALA A 311 -9.40 -13.57 -11.09
C ALA A 311 -10.17 -13.44 -9.77
N TRP A 312 -10.74 -12.26 -9.49
CA TRP A 312 -11.59 -12.03 -8.31
C TRP A 312 -12.88 -12.86 -8.36
N ALA A 313 -13.55 -12.85 -9.51
CA ALA A 313 -14.76 -13.64 -9.73
C ALA A 313 -14.48 -15.16 -9.67
N GLU A 314 -13.38 -15.61 -10.27
CA GLU A 314 -12.93 -17.01 -10.20
C GLU A 314 -12.60 -17.46 -8.77
N ALA A 315 -12.13 -16.55 -7.92
CA ALA A 315 -11.91 -16.79 -6.50
C ALA A 315 -13.21 -16.82 -5.66
N GLY A 316 -14.38 -16.58 -6.27
CA GLY A 316 -15.68 -16.64 -5.59
C GLY A 316 -15.89 -15.53 -4.55
N ARG A 317 -15.18 -14.40 -4.67
CA ARG A 317 -15.28 -13.28 -3.74
C ARG A 317 -16.38 -12.30 -4.14
N ALA A 318 -16.94 -11.62 -3.14
CA ALA A 318 -18.00 -10.63 -3.33
C ALA A 318 -17.51 -9.47 -4.23
N PRO A 319 -18.22 -9.12 -5.31
CA PRO A 319 -17.79 -8.05 -6.23
C PRO A 319 -17.52 -6.70 -5.56
N GLU A 320 -18.28 -6.35 -4.52
CA GLU A 320 -18.17 -5.10 -3.76
C GLU A 320 -16.86 -4.96 -2.96
N ASP A 321 -16.20 -6.09 -2.67
CA ASP A 321 -14.92 -6.13 -1.96
C ASP A 321 -13.71 -5.97 -2.91
N LEU A 322 -13.95 -5.97 -4.23
CA LEU A 322 -12.98 -5.51 -5.23
C LEU A 322 -13.15 -4.01 -5.47
N TRP A 323 -12.13 -3.24 -5.12
CA TRP A 323 -12.07 -1.80 -5.29
C TRP A 323 -11.24 -1.48 -6.54
N ASP A 324 -11.87 -1.69 -7.69
CA ASP A 324 -11.40 -1.36 -9.04
C ASP A 324 -11.67 0.11 -9.40
N LEU A 325 -11.24 1.01 -8.50
CA LEU A 325 -11.58 2.43 -8.50
C LEU A 325 -11.27 3.13 -9.83
N ALA A 326 -12.08 4.12 -10.20
CA ALA A 326 -11.71 5.12 -11.19
C ALA A 326 -10.58 6.03 -10.65
N VAL A 327 -9.78 6.59 -11.56
CA VAL A 327 -8.79 7.60 -11.18
C VAL A 327 -9.53 8.83 -10.64
N GLY A 328 -9.38 9.12 -9.35
CA GLY A 328 -10.05 10.18 -8.60
C GLY A 328 -11.23 9.69 -7.74
N GLU A 329 -11.68 8.46 -7.92
CA GLU A 329 -12.76 7.88 -7.12
C GLU A 329 -12.32 7.69 -5.67
N THR A 330 -13.25 7.97 -4.76
CA THR A 330 -13.10 7.73 -3.32
C THR A 330 -14.04 6.62 -2.88
N ARG A 331 -13.52 5.67 -2.09
CA ARG A 331 -14.33 4.63 -1.45
C ARG A 331 -14.12 4.63 0.05
N LEU A 332 -15.23 4.59 0.79
CA LEU A 332 -15.24 4.58 2.25
C LEU A 332 -15.08 3.15 2.77
N LEU A 333 -14.37 3.00 3.89
CA LEU A 333 -14.37 1.77 4.66
C LEU A 333 -15.71 1.65 5.41
N PRO A 334 -16.43 0.52 5.29
CA PRO A 334 -17.70 0.32 5.98
C PRO A 334 -17.53 0.44 7.49
N ALA A 335 -18.46 1.12 8.18
CA ALA A 335 -18.42 1.34 9.62
C ALA A 335 -18.20 0.03 10.41
N LEU A 336 -17.48 0.11 11.53
CA LEU A 336 -17.35 -1.04 12.42
C LEU A 336 -18.74 -1.29 13.00
N LEU A 337 -19.19 -2.54 12.96
CA LEU A 337 -20.40 -2.94 13.66
C LEU A 337 -20.13 -2.78 15.15
N VAL A 338 -20.64 -1.70 15.75
CA VAL A 338 -20.66 -1.56 17.20
C VAL A 338 -21.75 -2.50 17.70
N ASP A 339 -21.35 -3.62 18.29
CA ASP A 339 -22.29 -4.52 18.93
C ASP A 339 -22.88 -3.82 20.17
N ASN A 340 -24.08 -3.27 20.03
CA ASN A 340 -24.80 -2.57 21.11
C ASN A 340 -25.43 -3.55 22.13
N SER A 341 -24.98 -4.80 22.21
CA SER A 341 -25.58 -5.83 23.07
C SER A 341 -25.22 -5.76 24.56
N THR A 342 -24.50 -4.73 25.04
CA THR A 342 -24.22 -4.56 26.48
C THR A 342 -24.76 -3.24 27.01
N GLY A 343 -26.07 -3.18 27.26
CA GLY A 343 -26.68 -1.94 27.71
C GLY A 343 -28.11 -1.97 28.25
N VAL A 344 -28.55 -3.00 28.97
CA VAL A 344 -29.61 -2.85 29.99
C VAL A 344 -29.41 -3.87 31.12
N ALA A 345 -28.76 -3.44 32.20
CA ALA A 345 -29.00 -4.01 33.52
C ALA A 345 -29.94 -3.06 34.25
N ALA A 346 -31.23 -3.43 34.31
CA ALA A 346 -32.23 -2.76 35.14
C ALA A 346 -32.99 -3.83 35.93
N ASN A 347 -32.40 -4.15 37.08
CA ASN A 347 -33.03 -4.27 38.39
C ASN A 347 -34.52 -4.69 38.42
N SER A 348 -34.80 -5.90 38.88
CA SER A 348 -36.02 -6.20 39.66
C SER A 348 -35.76 -7.33 40.67
N ASP A 349 -35.26 -6.92 41.83
CA ASP A 349 -35.49 -7.66 43.07
C ASP A 349 -36.98 -7.63 43.39
N ALA A 350 -37.64 -8.79 43.29
CA ALA A 350 -38.93 -9.04 43.94
C ALA A 350 -38.96 -10.49 44.44
N LYS A 351 -38.55 -10.66 45.70
CA LYS A 351 -38.92 -11.81 46.54
C LYS A 351 -40.45 -11.84 46.66
N THR A 352 -41.08 -12.98 46.39
CA THR A 352 -42.20 -13.51 47.21
C THR A 352 -42.46 -14.98 46.90
N ALA A 353 -42.88 -15.68 47.95
CA ALA A 353 -42.85 -17.11 48.14
C ALA A 353 -43.98 -17.92 47.47
N SER A 354 -43.75 -19.23 47.44
CA SER A 354 -44.60 -20.34 46.98
C SER A 354 -45.98 -20.44 47.68
N PRO A 355 -46.97 -21.16 47.10
CA PRO A 355 -48.40 -20.99 47.34
C PRO A 355 -48.97 -21.90 48.44
N VAL A 356 -50.03 -21.42 49.10
CA VAL A 356 -50.95 -22.22 49.90
C VAL A 356 -52.36 -22.00 49.38
N GLU A 357 -52.93 -23.05 48.79
CA GLU A 357 -54.37 -23.18 48.55
C GLU A 357 -55.10 -23.42 49.87
N LEU A 358 -56.22 -22.74 50.10
CA LEU A 358 -57.37 -23.24 50.90
C LEU A 358 -58.63 -22.41 50.58
N ARG A 359 -59.45 -22.95 49.67
CA ARG A 359 -60.92 -23.12 49.73
C ARG A 359 -61.75 -22.18 50.66
N GLN A 360 -62.73 -21.45 50.10
CA GLN A 360 -64.18 -21.78 50.11
C GLN A 360 -65.09 -20.62 49.63
N GLN A 361 -65.86 -20.92 48.57
CA GLN A 361 -67.28 -20.61 48.26
C GLN A 361 -68.01 -19.44 48.93
N ARG A 362 -68.73 -18.65 48.09
CA ARG A 362 -70.18 -18.39 48.23
C ARG A 362 -70.80 -17.84 46.92
N ALA A 363 -71.99 -18.36 46.62
CA ALA A 363 -72.92 -18.08 45.51
C ALA A 363 -72.62 -18.76 44.17
#